data_AF-A0AAN6Y2M4-F1
#
_entry.id   AF-A0AAN6Y2M4-F1
#
_cell.length_a   1.000
_cell.length_b   1.000
_cell.length_c   1.000
_cell.angle_alpha   90.00
_cell.angle_beta   90.00
_cell.angle_gamma   90.00
#
_symmetry.space_group_name_H-M   'P 1'
#
loop_
_entity.id
_entity.type
_entity.pdbx_description
1 polymer ?
#
loop_
_entity_poly.entity_id
_entity_poly.type
_entity_poly.pdbx_seq_one_letter_code
_entity_poly.pdbx_strand_id
1 'polypeptide(L)'
;MPPTEAEPKYTPAEISFHLHAFYTFLTTLHYYASDLKVAPSPDGWPSLSPALCEQHHLRLYKSPLALQVLRHIPYFRETKPITSIHYKSILIDWAVIGAEKFGYRYGGLEFPKDLYYDYFPMDMSQNISQQDKIALWMEEQKLNYKPCNKDMILLSAGHESGGRNIWLDVVHGRIWEDETRCDMVGNWDLVEYLDMMRGLLRDLKIIPAVGRVCLDSGHETPERTVEEGEIHLEDVLQDTDERDGFFGTALHVQFVRQEYRRMGWPDAFRKEEAEDWVRMLDRACEGRLESSWEEEWWFL
;
A
#
# COMPACT_ATOMS: atom_id res chain seq x y z
N MET A 1 -36.34 -0.48 16.25
CA MET A 1 -36.34 -0.50 14.77
C MET A 1 -35.03 -1.15 14.35
N PRO A 2 -35.00 -2.05 13.36
CA PRO A 2 -33.73 -2.46 12.77
C PRO A 2 -33.02 -1.21 12.24
N PRO A 3 -31.68 -1.12 12.33
CA PRO A 3 -30.96 -0.03 11.69
C PRO A 3 -31.27 -0.07 10.20
N THR A 4 -31.76 1.03 9.65
CA THR A 4 -31.91 1.24 8.22
C THR A 4 -30.56 0.92 7.58
N GLU A 5 -30.51 0.01 6.60
CA GLU A 5 -29.28 -0.21 5.81
C GLU A 5 -28.83 1.14 5.29
N ALA A 6 -27.65 1.59 5.71
CA ALA A 6 -27.11 2.88 5.29
C ALA A 6 -26.92 2.83 3.78
N GLU A 7 -27.46 3.83 3.07
CA GLU A 7 -27.23 3.97 1.65
C GLU A 7 -25.73 4.19 1.41
N PRO A 8 -25.09 3.44 0.50
CA PRO A 8 -23.66 3.54 0.31
C PRO A 8 -23.27 4.92 -0.22
N LYS A 9 -22.22 5.50 0.33
CA LYS A 9 -21.75 6.85 -0.06
C LYS A 9 -21.33 6.93 -1.53
N TYR A 10 -20.71 5.86 -2.03
CA TYR A 10 -20.29 5.72 -3.42
C TYR A 10 -20.88 4.44 -4.00
N THR A 11 -21.28 4.51 -5.27
CA THR A 11 -21.62 3.33 -6.04
C THR A 11 -20.36 2.48 -6.33
N PRO A 12 -20.51 1.16 -6.59
CA PRO A 12 -19.37 0.34 -7.01
C PRO A 12 -18.62 0.88 -8.23
N ALA A 13 -19.34 1.53 -9.16
CA ALA A 13 -18.75 2.16 -10.34
C ALA A 13 -17.89 3.38 -9.98
N GLU A 14 -18.35 4.24 -9.06
CA GLU A 14 -17.56 5.40 -8.59
C GLU A 14 -16.31 4.95 -7.83
N ILE A 15 -16.43 3.94 -6.96
CA ILE A 15 -15.29 3.35 -6.24
C ILE A 15 -14.25 2.83 -7.25
N SER A 16 -14.68 2.01 -8.21
CA SER A 16 -13.81 1.47 -9.26
C SER A 16 -13.15 2.58 -10.08
N PHE A 17 -13.90 3.63 -10.43
CA PHE A 17 -13.39 4.80 -11.14
C PHE A 17 -12.29 5.53 -10.36
N HIS A 18 -12.51 5.82 -9.08
CA HIS A 18 -11.52 6.52 -8.25
C HIS A 18 -10.25 5.70 -8.03
N LEU A 19 -10.39 4.40 -7.75
CA LEU A 19 -9.24 3.49 -7.63
C LEU A 19 -8.47 3.37 -8.95
N HIS A 20 -9.18 3.26 -10.08
CA HIS A 20 -8.55 3.18 -11.40
C HIS A 20 -7.79 4.46 -11.75
N ALA A 21 -8.36 5.63 -11.48
CA ALA A 21 -7.68 6.91 -11.67
C ALA A 21 -6.40 7.00 -10.82
N PHE A 22 -6.46 6.58 -9.55
CA PHE A 22 -5.28 6.53 -8.68
C PHE A 22 -4.23 5.54 -9.19
N TYR A 23 -4.62 4.32 -9.56
CA TYR A 23 -3.68 3.32 -10.08
C TYR A 23 -3.06 3.74 -11.41
N THR A 24 -3.83 4.40 -12.27
CA THR A 24 -3.31 5.00 -13.50
C THR A 24 -2.24 6.04 -13.19
N PHE A 25 -2.45 6.89 -12.19
CA PHE A 25 -1.41 7.82 -11.71
C PHE A 25 -0.16 7.06 -11.23
N LEU A 26 -0.30 5.96 -10.49
CA LEU A 26 0.86 5.17 -10.06
C LEU A 26 1.69 4.61 -11.24
N THR A 27 1.08 4.38 -12.40
CA THR A 27 1.80 3.94 -13.62
C THR A 27 2.73 5.01 -14.19
N THR A 28 2.50 6.29 -13.88
CA THR A 28 3.39 7.37 -14.31
C THR A 28 4.62 7.49 -13.41
N LEU A 29 4.62 6.80 -12.26
CA LEU A 29 5.66 6.91 -11.24
C LEU A 29 6.51 5.64 -11.15
N HIS A 30 5.94 4.54 -10.68
CA HIS A 30 6.72 3.34 -10.30
C HIS A 30 6.07 2.01 -10.67
N TYR A 31 4.82 2.01 -11.16
CA TYR A 31 4.21 0.83 -11.76
C TYR A 31 4.34 0.85 -13.28
N TYR A 32 4.22 -0.31 -13.95
CA TYR A 32 4.11 -0.36 -15.40
C TYR A 32 2.64 -0.31 -15.82
N ALA A 33 2.32 0.51 -16.83
CA ALA A 33 0.98 0.57 -17.38
C ALA A 33 0.51 -0.77 -17.98
N SER A 34 1.46 -1.59 -18.47
CA SER A 34 1.19 -2.96 -18.95
C SER A 34 0.61 -3.86 -17.87
N ASP A 35 0.90 -3.58 -16.61
CA ASP A 35 0.59 -4.46 -15.48
C ASP A 35 -0.77 -4.10 -14.88
N LEU A 36 -1.24 -2.86 -15.08
CA LEU A 36 -2.55 -2.41 -14.66
C LEU A 36 -3.65 -3.12 -15.46
N LYS A 37 -4.50 -3.87 -14.76
CA LYS A 37 -5.64 -4.60 -15.32
C LYS A 37 -6.94 -3.99 -14.80
N VAL A 38 -7.89 -3.84 -15.72
CA VAL A 38 -9.26 -3.38 -15.45
C VAL A 38 -10.24 -4.48 -15.86
N ALA A 39 -11.35 -4.59 -15.12
CA ALA A 39 -12.34 -5.63 -15.33
C ALA A 39 -12.80 -5.65 -16.81
N PRO A 40 -12.83 -6.82 -17.47
CA PRO A 40 -13.04 -6.91 -18.91
C PRO A 40 -14.51 -6.74 -19.34
N SER A 41 -15.45 -6.72 -18.39
CA SER A 41 -16.88 -6.68 -18.67
C SER A 41 -17.66 -5.98 -17.55
N PRO A 42 -18.91 -5.57 -17.80
CA PRO A 42 -19.83 -5.07 -16.75
C PRO A 42 -20.13 -6.08 -15.64
N ASP A 43 -19.88 -7.38 -15.88
CA ASP A 43 -20.03 -8.43 -14.86
C ASP A 43 -18.79 -8.58 -13.98
N GLY A 44 -17.71 -7.87 -14.31
CA GLY A 44 -16.46 -7.85 -13.56
C GLY A 44 -15.43 -8.90 -13.98
N TRP A 45 -14.54 -9.24 -13.05
CA TRP A 45 -13.51 -10.27 -13.20
C TRP A 45 -14.11 -11.69 -13.31
N PRO A 46 -13.85 -12.44 -14.39
CA PRO A 46 -14.39 -13.79 -14.57
C PRO A 46 -13.95 -14.80 -13.49
N SER A 47 -12.76 -14.60 -12.90
CA SER A 47 -12.26 -15.47 -11.83
C SER A 47 -13.10 -15.36 -10.56
N LEU A 48 -13.67 -14.18 -10.24
CA LEU A 48 -14.52 -13.94 -9.07
C LEU A 48 -15.99 -14.39 -9.30
N SER A 49 -16.13 -15.64 -9.74
CA SER A 49 -17.43 -16.27 -10.01
C SER A 49 -18.20 -16.59 -8.72
N PRO A 50 -19.55 -16.68 -8.78
CA PRO A 50 -20.38 -17.20 -7.69
C PRO A 50 -19.85 -18.46 -7.02
N ALA A 51 -19.41 -19.44 -7.82
CA ALA A 51 -18.89 -20.73 -7.36
C ALA A 51 -17.57 -20.58 -6.61
N LEU A 52 -16.64 -19.74 -7.10
CA LEU A 52 -15.39 -19.45 -6.38
C LEU A 52 -15.67 -18.75 -5.06
N CYS A 53 -16.58 -17.77 -5.05
CA CYS A 53 -16.98 -17.08 -3.83
C CYS A 53 -17.64 -18.01 -2.80
N GLU A 54 -18.27 -19.10 -3.24
CA GLU A 54 -18.83 -20.11 -2.36
C GLU A 54 -17.73 -21.08 -1.86
N GLN A 55 -16.88 -21.56 -2.76
CA GLN A 55 -15.73 -22.43 -2.45
C GLN A 55 -14.79 -21.83 -1.41
N HIS A 56 -14.51 -20.52 -1.51
CA HIS A 56 -13.65 -19.80 -0.57
C HIS A 56 -14.43 -19.07 0.52
N HIS A 57 -15.70 -19.41 0.70
CA HIS A 57 -16.58 -18.82 1.71
C HIS A 57 -16.70 -17.30 1.69
N LEU A 58 -16.25 -16.62 0.62
CA LEU A 58 -16.36 -15.17 0.44
C LEU A 58 -17.79 -14.67 0.61
N ARG A 59 -18.81 -15.44 0.21
CA ARG A 59 -20.23 -15.08 0.43
C ARG A 59 -20.64 -15.05 1.90
N LEU A 60 -19.94 -15.77 2.76
CA LEU A 60 -20.15 -15.74 4.21
C LEU A 60 -19.44 -14.54 4.84
N TYR A 61 -18.30 -14.15 4.27
CA TYR A 61 -17.41 -13.12 4.79
C TYR A 61 -17.53 -11.74 4.16
N LYS A 62 -18.21 -11.60 3.01
CA LYS A 62 -18.40 -10.32 2.29
C LYS A 62 -19.86 -10.08 1.95
N SER A 63 -20.26 -8.82 2.00
CA SER A 63 -21.61 -8.38 1.67
C SER A 63 -21.83 -8.39 0.15
N PRO A 64 -23.10 -8.39 -0.32
CA PRO A 64 -23.39 -8.25 -1.74
C PRO A 64 -22.76 -7.01 -2.37
N LEU A 65 -22.73 -5.88 -1.65
CA LEU A 65 -22.10 -4.64 -2.11
C LEU A 65 -20.58 -4.79 -2.24
N ALA A 66 -19.90 -5.32 -1.22
CA ALA A 66 -18.46 -5.55 -1.27
C ALA A 66 -18.06 -6.51 -2.41
N LEU A 67 -18.86 -7.55 -2.66
CA LEU A 67 -18.63 -8.45 -3.79
C LEU A 67 -18.78 -7.76 -5.15
N GLN A 68 -19.74 -6.82 -5.29
CA GLN A 68 -19.87 -6.02 -6.52
C GLN A 68 -18.66 -5.12 -6.75
N VAL A 69 -18.14 -4.50 -5.69
CA VAL A 69 -16.92 -3.69 -5.75
C VAL A 69 -15.71 -4.56 -6.12
N LEU A 70 -15.49 -5.67 -5.40
CA LEU A 70 -14.37 -6.60 -5.65
C LEU A 70 -14.28 -7.05 -7.10
N ARG A 71 -15.42 -7.32 -7.74
CA ARG A 71 -15.50 -7.70 -9.16
C ARG A 71 -14.98 -6.65 -10.13
N HIS A 72 -14.88 -5.40 -9.71
CA HIS A 72 -14.52 -4.25 -10.55
C HIS A 72 -13.29 -3.49 -10.04
N ILE A 73 -12.65 -3.93 -8.95
CA ILE A 73 -11.42 -3.31 -8.47
C ILE A 73 -10.32 -3.52 -9.52
N PRO A 74 -9.69 -2.46 -10.04
CA PRO A 74 -8.50 -2.60 -10.87
C PRO A 74 -7.36 -3.17 -10.04
N TYR A 75 -6.39 -3.82 -10.67
CA TYR A 75 -5.25 -4.40 -9.96
C TYR A 75 -4.01 -4.41 -10.84
N PHE A 76 -2.84 -4.62 -10.25
CA PHE A 76 -1.60 -4.84 -10.99
C PHE A 76 -1.27 -6.33 -11.03
N ARG A 77 -1.21 -6.92 -12.23
CA ARG A 77 -0.81 -8.32 -12.43
C ARG A 77 0.71 -8.41 -12.41
N GLU A 78 1.25 -9.46 -11.79
CA GLU A 78 2.70 -9.75 -11.80
C GLU A 78 3.50 -8.53 -11.33
N THR A 79 3.03 -7.87 -10.28
CA THR A 79 3.78 -6.80 -9.64
C THR A 79 5.20 -7.28 -9.40
N LYS A 80 6.18 -6.50 -9.88
CA LYS A 80 7.57 -6.71 -9.44
C LYS A 80 7.53 -6.75 -7.90
N PRO A 81 8.29 -7.64 -7.25
CA PRO A 81 8.06 -8.05 -5.85
C PRO A 81 8.01 -6.92 -4.81
N ILE A 82 8.36 -5.68 -5.17
CA ILE A 82 8.32 -4.53 -4.28
C ILE A 82 7.87 -3.27 -5.03
N THR A 83 6.61 -3.29 -5.49
CA THR A 83 5.89 -2.06 -5.83
C THR A 83 4.90 -1.79 -4.72
N SER A 84 5.14 -0.73 -3.95
CA SER A 84 4.33 -0.39 -2.78
C SER A 84 3.63 0.94 -2.98
N ILE A 85 2.38 1.05 -2.55
CA ILE A 85 1.63 2.33 -2.63
C ILE A 85 1.88 3.25 -1.43
N HIS A 86 2.40 2.67 -0.35
CA HIS A 86 2.80 3.32 0.88
C HIS A 86 4.01 2.56 1.46
N TYR A 87 4.65 3.11 2.49
CA TYR A 87 5.63 2.43 3.33
C TYR A 87 5.24 0.98 3.65
N LYS A 88 6.10 0.04 3.24
CA LYS A 88 5.93 -1.42 3.40
C LYS A 88 4.52 -1.93 3.05
N SER A 89 3.85 -1.32 2.07
CA SER A 89 2.43 -1.61 1.76
C SER A 89 2.25 -2.17 0.34
N ILE A 90 2.00 -3.48 0.24
CA ILE A 90 1.91 -4.22 -1.02
C ILE A 90 0.46 -4.30 -1.49
N LEU A 91 0.20 -3.94 -2.76
CA LEU A 91 -1.15 -4.04 -3.34
C LEU A 91 -1.62 -5.50 -3.47
N ILE A 92 -2.91 -5.72 -3.20
CA ILE A 92 -3.54 -7.04 -3.34
C ILE A 92 -4.09 -7.23 -4.76
N ASP A 93 -3.68 -8.31 -5.42
CA ASP A 93 -4.33 -8.81 -6.65
C ASP A 93 -5.51 -9.73 -6.29
N TRP A 94 -6.72 -9.16 -6.20
CA TRP A 94 -7.94 -9.93 -5.91
C TRP A 94 -8.35 -10.88 -7.05
N ALA A 95 -7.77 -10.79 -8.26
CA ALA A 95 -8.13 -11.69 -9.35
C ALA A 95 -7.52 -13.09 -9.20
N VAL A 96 -6.51 -13.26 -8.35
CA VAL A 96 -5.84 -14.55 -8.08
C VAL A 96 -6.37 -15.28 -6.84
N ILE A 97 -7.46 -14.79 -6.22
CA ILE A 97 -8.10 -15.48 -5.08
C ILE A 97 -8.43 -16.92 -5.44
N GLY A 98 -8.04 -17.84 -4.54
CA GLY A 98 -8.29 -19.26 -4.68
C GLY A 98 -7.31 -20.02 -5.56
N ALA A 99 -6.43 -19.34 -6.30
CA ALA A 99 -5.24 -19.99 -6.82
C ALA A 99 -4.41 -20.51 -5.65
N GLU A 100 -3.66 -21.62 -5.82
CA GLU A 100 -2.65 -22.05 -4.84
C GLU A 100 -1.68 -20.91 -4.45
N LYS A 101 -1.54 -19.93 -5.35
CA LYS A 101 -0.74 -18.70 -5.20
C LYS A 101 -1.37 -17.58 -4.37
N PHE A 102 -2.65 -17.67 -3.98
CA PHE A 102 -3.24 -16.70 -3.04
C PHE A 102 -2.79 -16.96 -1.60
N GLY A 103 -2.23 -18.15 -1.33
CA GLY A 103 -1.27 -18.34 -0.27
C GLY A 103 -0.03 -17.54 -0.66
N TYR A 104 0.11 -16.38 -0.04
CA TYR A 104 1.24 -15.47 -0.18
C TYR A 104 2.57 -16.20 -0.46
N ARG A 105 3.23 -15.85 -1.58
CA ARG A 105 4.69 -15.92 -1.67
C ARG A 105 5.20 -14.82 -0.73
N TYR A 106 5.39 -15.16 0.54
CA TYR A 106 5.93 -14.32 1.62
C TYR A 106 7.11 -15.09 2.24
N GLY A 107 8.36 -14.68 2.00
CA GLY A 107 9.58 -15.20 2.62
C GLY A 107 9.77 -16.73 2.75
N GLY A 108 9.13 -17.57 1.92
CA GLY A 108 9.14 -19.03 2.13
C GLY A 108 8.35 -19.53 3.35
N LEU A 109 7.47 -18.71 3.93
CA LEU A 109 6.52 -19.11 4.96
C LEU A 109 5.14 -19.39 4.34
N GLU A 110 4.77 -20.66 4.30
CA GLU A 110 3.43 -21.12 3.95
C GLU A 110 2.45 -20.69 5.05
N PHE A 111 1.61 -19.69 4.78
CA PHE A 111 0.41 -19.47 5.60
C PHE A 111 -0.69 -20.41 5.14
N PRO A 112 -1.24 -21.29 6.00
CA PRO A 112 -2.34 -22.16 5.63
C PRO A 112 -3.51 -21.35 5.08
N LYS A 113 -4.08 -21.79 3.96
CA LYS A 113 -5.29 -21.23 3.32
C LYS A 113 -6.45 -21.00 4.31
N ASP A 114 -6.43 -21.77 5.40
CA ASP A 114 -7.47 -21.85 6.41
C ASP A 114 -7.35 -20.73 7.46
N LEU A 115 -6.19 -20.07 7.58
CA LEU A 115 -5.92 -19.03 8.58
C LEU A 115 -6.05 -17.61 8.00
N TYR A 116 -6.06 -17.46 6.68
CA TYR A 116 -6.06 -16.16 6.00
C TYR A 116 -7.32 -15.31 6.29
N TYR A 117 -8.48 -15.94 6.48
CA TYR A 117 -9.73 -15.26 6.79
C TYR A 117 -9.99 -15.07 8.29
N ASP A 118 -9.34 -15.89 9.13
CA ASP A 118 -9.48 -15.78 10.57
C ASP A 118 -8.56 -14.69 11.15
N TYR A 119 -7.44 -14.35 10.49
CA TYR A 119 -6.36 -13.50 11.05
C TYR A 119 -6.28 -12.02 10.61
N PHE A 120 -7.21 -11.47 9.85
CA PHE A 120 -7.14 -10.03 9.49
C PHE A 120 -8.50 -9.35 9.72
N PRO A 121 -8.64 -8.45 10.73
CA PRO A 121 -7.64 -7.55 11.33
C PRO A 121 -7.08 -8.07 12.68
N MET A 122 -5.77 -8.35 12.77
CA MET A 122 -5.12 -8.78 14.03
C MET A 122 -3.75 -8.15 14.23
N ASP A 123 -3.68 -7.18 15.13
CA ASP A 123 -2.48 -6.93 15.91
C ASP A 123 -2.46 -7.90 17.10
N MET A 124 -1.37 -8.68 17.21
CA MET A 124 -1.12 -9.68 18.26
C MET A 124 -0.38 -9.09 19.48
N SER A 125 -0.32 -7.77 19.61
CA SER A 125 0.23 -7.09 20.77
C SER A 125 -0.90 -6.41 21.58
N GLN A 126 -1.02 -6.85 22.83
CA GLN A 126 -1.76 -6.25 23.94
C GLN A 126 -3.16 -6.81 24.26
N ASN A 127 -3.38 -7.02 25.57
CA ASN A 127 -4.45 -7.72 26.28
C ASN A 127 -5.88 -7.12 26.16
N ILE A 128 -6.21 -6.41 25.08
CA ILE A 128 -7.54 -5.83 24.83
C ILE A 128 -8.05 -6.41 23.50
N SER A 129 -9.32 -6.80 23.42
CA SER A 129 -9.85 -7.34 22.17
C SER A 129 -9.83 -6.23 21.11
N GLN A 130 -9.46 -6.54 19.85
CA GLN A 130 -9.36 -5.53 18.79
C GLN A 130 -10.68 -4.81 18.52
N GLN A 131 -11.81 -5.46 18.81
CA GLN A 131 -13.13 -4.82 18.78
C GLN A 131 -13.24 -3.69 19.81
N ASP A 132 -12.58 -3.84 20.97
CA ASP A 132 -12.50 -2.80 22.00
C ASP A 132 -11.50 -1.70 21.60
N LYS A 133 -10.36 -2.03 20.97
CA LYS A 133 -9.44 -0.99 20.43
C LYS A 133 -10.14 -0.15 19.35
N ILE A 134 -10.82 -0.81 18.42
CA ILE A 134 -11.63 -0.15 17.38
C ILE A 134 -12.76 0.67 18.01
N ALA A 135 -13.45 0.14 19.03
CA ALA A 135 -14.51 0.88 19.71
C ALA A 135 -13.99 2.11 20.47
N LEU A 136 -12.85 1.99 21.17
CA LEU A 136 -12.19 3.10 21.85
C LEU A 136 -11.74 4.16 20.85
N TRP A 137 -11.07 3.76 19.77
CA TRP A 137 -10.66 4.66 18.71
C TRP A 137 -11.87 5.34 18.05
N MET A 138 -12.96 4.61 17.80
CA MET A 138 -14.21 5.20 17.29
C MET A 138 -14.79 6.24 18.24
N GLU A 139 -14.78 5.96 19.55
CA GLU A 139 -15.23 6.90 20.57
C GLU A 139 -14.35 8.16 20.58
N GLU A 140 -13.03 8.01 20.51
CA GLU A 140 -12.07 9.11 20.41
C GLU A 140 -12.31 9.97 19.15
N GLN A 141 -12.54 9.32 18.00
CA GLN A 141 -12.84 10.00 16.73
C GLN A 141 -14.30 10.48 16.64
N LYS A 142 -15.13 10.22 17.64
CA LYS A 142 -16.57 10.53 17.67
C LYS A 142 -17.33 9.98 16.47
N LEU A 143 -16.92 8.81 15.98
CA LEU A 143 -17.61 8.12 14.89
C LEU A 143 -18.94 7.56 15.40
N ASN A 144 -20.01 7.81 14.66
CA ASN A 144 -21.36 7.38 15.00
C ASN A 144 -21.78 6.07 14.31
N TYR A 145 -20.84 5.35 13.71
CA TYR A 145 -21.08 4.10 13.01
C TYR A 145 -19.98 3.08 13.30
N LYS A 146 -20.34 1.79 13.20
CA LYS A 146 -19.40 0.68 13.35
C LYS A 146 -19.23 -0.01 11.99
N PRO A 147 -18.02 -0.07 11.41
CA PRO A 147 -17.73 -0.80 10.19
C PRO A 147 -17.99 -2.29 10.40
N CYS A 148 -18.46 -2.93 9.34
CA CYS A 148 -18.76 -4.34 9.31
C CYS A 148 -17.69 -5.05 8.47
N ASN A 149 -17.09 -6.12 8.99
CA ASN A 149 -16.05 -6.88 8.27
C ASN A 149 -16.50 -7.37 6.88
N LYS A 150 -17.82 -7.54 6.69
CA LYS A 150 -18.41 -7.92 5.41
C LYS A 150 -18.34 -6.83 4.35
N ASP A 151 -18.24 -5.58 4.77
CA ASP A 151 -18.20 -4.40 3.90
C ASP A 151 -16.76 -3.87 3.71
N MET A 152 -15.79 -4.46 4.40
CA MET A 152 -14.38 -4.07 4.28
C MET A 152 -13.68 -4.82 3.15
N ILE A 153 -12.82 -4.16 2.37
CA ILE A 153 -11.95 -4.78 1.36
C ILE A 153 -10.50 -4.34 1.61
N LEU A 154 -9.56 -5.27 1.71
CA LEU A 154 -8.13 -4.94 1.82
C LEU A 154 -7.57 -4.56 0.45
N LEU A 155 -7.12 -3.31 0.28
CA LEU A 155 -6.50 -2.85 -0.96
C LEU A 155 -4.99 -3.12 -0.97
N SER A 156 -4.34 -2.97 0.18
CA SER A 156 -2.92 -3.31 0.36
C SER A 156 -2.65 -3.86 1.75
N ALA A 157 -1.69 -4.77 1.85
CA ALA A 157 -1.22 -5.35 3.10
C ALA A 157 0.12 -4.73 3.52
N GLY A 158 0.22 -4.39 4.80
CA GLY A 158 1.45 -3.97 5.44
C GLY A 158 2.38 -5.17 5.69
N HIS A 159 3.68 -4.95 5.47
CA HIS A 159 4.76 -5.86 5.83
C HIS A 159 5.46 -5.36 7.10
N GLU A 160 5.71 -6.26 8.06
CA GLU A 160 6.43 -5.98 9.32
C GLU A 160 5.87 -4.80 10.15
N SER A 161 6.57 -4.46 11.24
CA SER A 161 6.22 -3.29 12.04
C SER A 161 6.31 -2.02 11.20
N GLY A 162 5.29 -1.16 11.29
CA GLY A 162 5.21 0.10 10.54
C GLY A 162 4.56 -0.01 9.15
N GLY A 163 4.39 -1.22 8.60
CA GLY A 163 3.76 -1.39 7.29
C GLY A 163 2.27 -1.02 7.29
N ARG A 164 1.81 -0.33 6.23
CA ARG A 164 0.42 0.15 6.15
C ARG A 164 -0.52 -0.89 5.55
N ASN A 165 -1.56 -1.23 6.29
CA ASN A 165 -2.75 -1.91 5.78
C ASN A 165 -3.77 -0.85 5.34
N ILE A 166 -4.23 -0.92 4.10
CA ILE A 166 -5.21 0.03 3.56
C ILE A 166 -6.50 -0.72 3.28
N TRP A 167 -7.54 -0.40 4.03
CA TRP A 167 -8.85 -1.03 3.95
C TRP A 167 -9.91 -0.08 3.43
N LEU A 168 -10.73 -0.56 2.50
CA LEU A 168 -11.88 0.16 1.96
C LEU A 168 -13.16 -0.30 2.64
N ASP A 169 -13.86 0.61 3.32
CA ASP A 169 -15.24 0.48 3.75
C ASP A 169 -16.17 0.90 2.61
N VAL A 170 -16.80 -0.08 1.95
CA VAL A 170 -17.62 0.18 0.75
C VAL A 170 -18.97 0.82 1.06
N VAL A 171 -19.47 0.68 2.30
CA VAL A 171 -20.75 1.28 2.70
C VAL A 171 -20.54 2.76 2.98
N HIS A 172 -19.55 3.10 3.79
CA HIS A 172 -19.33 4.48 4.19
C HIS A 172 -18.46 5.25 3.19
N GLY A 173 -17.82 4.57 2.24
CA GLY A 173 -16.98 5.18 1.23
C GLY A 173 -15.66 5.69 1.79
N ARG A 174 -15.04 4.93 2.69
CA ARG A 174 -13.93 5.40 3.51
C ARG A 174 -12.74 4.46 3.47
N ILE A 175 -11.54 5.04 3.57
CA ILE A 175 -10.30 4.31 3.72
C ILE A 175 -9.91 4.31 5.20
N TRP A 176 -9.69 3.11 5.72
CA TRP A 176 -9.10 2.87 7.02
C TRP A 176 -7.65 2.49 6.83
N GLU A 177 -6.76 3.26 7.45
CA GLU A 177 -5.34 3.00 7.46
C GLU A 177 -4.92 2.50 8.83
N ASP A 178 -4.27 1.34 8.84
CA ASP A 178 -3.76 0.66 10.01
C ASP A 178 -2.25 0.45 9.86
N GLU A 179 -1.50 0.77 10.91
CA GLU A 179 -0.06 0.54 11.00
C GLU A 179 0.21 -0.76 11.71
N THR A 180 0.76 -1.72 10.97
CA THR A 180 1.04 -3.06 11.47
C THR A 180 1.88 -2.99 12.75
N ARG A 181 1.36 -3.57 13.84
CA ARG A 181 1.98 -3.64 15.19
C ARG A 181 2.25 -2.27 15.86
N CYS A 182 1.60 -1.21 15.40
CA CYS A 182 1.76 0.13 15.96
C CYS A 182 0.40 0.71 16.35
N ASP A 183 -0.33 1.32 15.42
CA ASP A 183 -1.54 2.07 15.73
C ASP A 183 -2.54 2.15 14.56
N MET A 184 -3.80 2.45 14.88
CA MET A 184 -4.81 2.84 13.90
C MET A 184 -4.58 4.30 13.50
N VAL A 185 -4.08 4.51 12.29
CA VAL A 185 -3.57 5.80 11.81
C VAL A 185 -4.70 6.77 11.50
N GLY A 186 -5.75 6.29 10.83
CA GLY A 186 -6.77 7.19 10.34
C GLY A 186 -7.93 6.55 9.62
N ASN A 187 -8.96 7.36 9.44
CA ASN A 187 -10.12 7.04 8.63
C ASN A 187 -10.50 8.25 7.79
N TRP A 188 -10.43 8.09 6.47
CA TRP A 188 -10.53 9.16 5.49
C TRP A 188 -11.66 8.88 4.53
N ASP A 189 -12.25 9.93 3.95
CA ASP A 189 -13.04 9.74 2.74
C ASP A 189 -12.18 9.09 1.63
N LEU A 190 -12.78 8.22 0.82
CA LEU A 190 -12.06 7.53 -0.26
C LEU A 190 -11.36 8.51 -1.21
N VAL A 191 -12.05 9.56 -1.65
CA VAL A 191 -11.49 10.49 -2.63
C VAL A 191 -10.42 11.36 -1.97
N GLU A 192 -10.69 11.87 -0.77
CA GLU A 192 -9.72 12.66 0.01
C GLU A 192 -8.44 11.87 0.29
N TYR A 193 -8.55 10.59 0.65
CA TYR A 193 -7.38 9.73 0.88
C TYR A 193 -6.54 9.56 -0.39
N LEU A 194 -7.18 9.25 -1.51
CA LEU A 194 -6.47 9.05 -2.79
C LEU A 194 -5.83 10.35 -3.28
N ASP A 195 -6.47 11.51 -3.04
CA ASP A 195 -5.89 12.83 -3.32
C ASP A 195 -4.70 13.15 -2.43
N MET A 196 -4.82 12.88 -1.11
CA MET A 196 -3.71 13.03 -0.17
C MET A 196 -2.52 12.16 -0.62
N MET A 197 -2.74 10.89 -0.92
CA MET A 197 -1.70 9.97 -1.37
C MET A 197 -1.04 10.43 -2.67
N ARG A 198 -1.81 10.97 -3.63
CA ARG A 198 -1.24 11.63 -4.82
C ARG A 198 -0.32 12.77 -4.43
N GLY A 199 -0.74 13.63 -3.50
CA GLY A 199 0.07 14.73 -2.99
C GLY A 199 1.37 14.24 -2.34
N LEU A 200 1.29 13.27 -1.43
CA LEU A 200 2.46 12.70 -0.75
C LEU A 200 3.48 12.10 -1.72
N LEU A 201 3.02 11.41 -2.76
CA LEU A 201 3.90 10.88 -3.82
C LEU A 201 4.49 12.02 -4.67
N ARG A 202 3.69 12.98 -5.14
CA ARG A 202 4.18 14.12 -5.96
C ARG A 202 5.21 14.98 -5.22
N ASP A 203 5.03 15.10 -3.91
CA ASP A 203 5.93 15.84 -3.01
C ASP A 203 7.14 15.00 -2.57
N LEU A 204 7.24 13.72 -2.94
CA LEU A 204 8.28 12.81 -2.44
C LEU A 204 8.35 12.75 -0.91
N LYS A 205 7.19 12.84 -0.25
CA LYS A 205 7.02 12.52 1.17
C LYS A 205 6.95 11.01 1.38
N ILE A 206 6.30 10.34 0.44
CA ILE A 206 6.44 8.90 0.21
C ILE A 206 7.25 8.75 -1.08
N ILE A 207 8.42 8.12 -0.98
CA ILE A 207 9.36 7.99 -2.09
C ILE A 207 9.34 6.55 -2.59
N PRO A 208 8.76 6.29 -3.78
CA PRO A 208 8.80 4.95 -4.34
C PRO A 208 10.19 4.64 -4.87
N ALA A 209 10.69 3.45 -4.54
CA ALA A 209 11.95 2.92 -5.04
C ALA A 209 11.67 1.55 -5.65
N VAL A 210 11.73 1.43 -6.97
CA VAL A 210 11.34 0.18 -7.64
C VAL A 210 12.26 -0.96 -7.21
N GLY A 211 11.68 -2.04 -6.67
CA GLY A 211 12.45 -3.17 -6.16
C GLY A 211 13.02 -2.93 -4.75
N ARG A 212 12.54 -1.91 -4.05
CA ARG A 212 12.87 -1.59 -2.65
C ARG A 212 11.61 -1.09 -1.95
N VAL A 213 11.61 -1.13 -0.62
CA VAL A 213 10.52 -0.57 0.18
C VAL A 213 10.42 0.94 -0.09
N CYS A 214 9.20 1.47 -0.24
CA CYS A 214 9.01 2.92 -0.34
C CYS A 214 9.56 3.59 0.90
N LEU A 215 10.35 4.66 0.75
CA LEU A 215 10.81 5.42 1.91
C LEU A 215 9.66 6.30 2.41
N ASP A 216 9.35 6.17 3.69
CA ASP A 216 8.56 7.17 4.40
C ASP A 216 9.55 8.20 4.92
N SER A 217 9.69 9.32 4.22
CA SER A 217 10.54 10.41 4.70
C SER A 217 9.94 11.13 5.92
N GLY A 218 8.76 10.71 6.35
CA GLY A 218 7.95 11.33 7.37
C GLY A 218 7.56 12.77 7.01
N HIS A 219 6.84 13.40 7.91
CA HIS A 219 6.63 14.85 7.89
C HIS A 219 7.87 15.64 8.34
N GLU A 220 8.95 14.95 8.73
CA GLU A 220 10.03 15.53 9.53
C GLU A 220 11.23 15.99 8.69
N THR A 221 11.37 15.53 7.44
CA THR A 221 12.46 15.95 6.55
C THR A 221 12.01 17.10 5.63
N PRO A 222 12.35 18.37 5.93
CA PRO A 222 11.98 19.51 5.09
C PRO A 222 12.65 19.45 3.72
N GLU A 223 12.06 20.04 2.68
CA GLU A 223 12.72 20.19 1.38
C GLU A 223 13.99 21.03 1.51
N ARG A 224 15.09 20.57 0.91
CA ARG A 224 16.36 21.29 0.89
C ARG A 224 16.23 22.57 0.07
N THR A 225 16.79 23.65 0.59
CA THR A 225 16.82 24.96 -0.04
C THR A 225 17.94 25.06 -1.07
N VAL A 226 17.82 25.99 -2.03
CA VAL A 226 18.87 26.28 -3.02
C VAL A 226 20.18 26.73 -2.35
N GLU A 227 20.09 27.36 -1.18
CA GLU A 227 21.22 27.89 -0.41
C GLU A 227 22.09 26.78 0.21
N GLU A 228 21.49 25.63 0.51
CA GLU A 228 22.18 24.47 1.07
C GLU A 228 23.00 23.69 0.02
N GLY A 229 22.89 24.06 -1.26
CA GLY A 229 23.68 23.50 -2.34
C GLY A 229 23.31 22.06 -2.74
N GLU A 230 24.00 21.58 -3.76
CA GLU A 230 23.86 20.23 -4.30
C GLU A 230 24.44 19.18 -3.34
N ILE A 231 23.72 18.07 -3.17
CA ILE A 231 24.23 16.90 -2.47
C ILE A 231 24.99 16.02 -3.47
N HIS A 232 26.21 15.63 -3.13
CA HIS A 232 27.00 14.70 -3.93
C HIS A 232 26.94 13.28 -3.35
N LEU A 233 27.11 12.29 -4.23
CA LEU A 233 27.14 10.88 -3.83
C LEU A 233 28.18 10.59 -2.74
N GLU A 234 29.34 11.25 -2.79
CA GLU A 234 30.39 11.05 -1.79
C GLU A 234 29.93 11.48 -0.38
N ASP A 235 29.16 12.56 -0.27
CA ASP A 235 28.61 13.02 1.02
C ASP A 235 27.66 11.98 1.60
N VAL A 236 26.80 11.40 0.74
CA VAL A 236 25.85 10.34 1.09
C VAL A 236 26.55 9.06 1.52
N LEU A 237 27.63 8.69 0.82
CA LEU A 237 28.44 7.50 1.13
C LEU A 237 29.30 7.64 2.39
N GLN A 238 29.51 8.87 2.87
CA GLN A 238 30.19 9.17 4.14
C GLN A 238 29.19 9.31 5.30
N ASP A 239 27.95 9.71 5.02
CA ASP A 239 26.85 9.85 5.98
C ASP A 239 26.13 8.53 6.25
N THR A 240 26.86 7.50 6.67
CA THR A 240 26.27 6.20 7.03
C THR A 240 26.34 5.99 8.55
N ASP A 241 25.22 6.17 9.28
CA ASP A 241 25.10 5.61 10.63
C ASP A 241 24.72 4.13 10.49
N GLU A 242 25.53 3.24 11.06
CA GLU A 242 25.30 1.79 11.04
C GLU A 242 23.97 1.39 11.70
N ARG A 243 23.34 2.27 12.48
CA ARG A 243 22.11 1.98 13.25
C ARG A 243 20.80 2.21 12.50
N ASP A 244 20.78 3.08 11.48
CA ASP A 244 19.52 3.61 10.93
C ASP A 244 19.13 3.02 9.56
N GLY A 245 19.84 2.01 9.06
CA GLY A 245 19.59 1.54 7.71
C GLY A 245 20.24 2.46 6.66
N PHE A 246 20.51 1.97 5.45
CA PHE A 246 20.80 2.83 4.31
C PHE A 246 19.47 3.47 3.89
N PHE A 247 19.44 4.80 3.81
CA PHE A 247 18.24 5.68 3.72
C PHE A 247 17.55 6.09 5.04
N GLY A 248 18.22 5.92 6.18
CA GLY A 248 17.72 6.40 7.47
C GLY A 248 17.94 7.89 7.74
N THR A 249 18.91 8.54 7.07
CA THR A 249 19.24 9.94 7.36
C THR A 249 18.46 10.92 6.49
N ALA A 250 18.28 12.14 7.02
CA ALA A 250 17.73 13.25 6.26
C ALA A 250 18.52 13.54 4.97
N LEU A 251 19.85 13.36 4.96
CA LEU A 251 20.67 13.61 3.78
C LEU A 251 20.38 12.61 2.66
N HIS A 252 20.20 11.33 3.00
CA HIS A 252 19.86 10.30 2.02
C HIS A 252 18.51 10.58 1.36
N VAL A 253 17.49 10.92 2.15
CA VAL A 253 16.16 11.32 1.64
C VAL A 253 16.28 12.49 0.67
N GLN A 254 17.02 13.54 1.05
CA GLN A 254 17.20 14.72 0.19
C GLN A 254 17.95 14.41 -1.09
N PHE A 255 18.92 13.49 -1.06
CA PHE A 255 19.64 13.08 -2.25
C PHE A 255 18.73 12.35 -3.24
N VAL A 256 17.87 11.43 -2.78
CA VAL A 256 16.88 10.79 -3.66
C VAL A 256 15.91 11.80 -4.25
N ARG A 257 15.42 12.73 -3.43
CA ARG A 257 14.56 13.83 -3.90
C ARG A 257 15.25 14.62 -5.01
N GLN A 258 16.49 15.05 -4.79
CA GLN A 258 17.28 15.79 -5.78
C GLN A 258 17.36 15.03 -7.12
N GLU A 259 17.75 13.77 -7.09
CA GLU A 259 17.94 12.98 -8.32
C GLU A 259 16.62 12.67 -9.02
N TYR A 260 15.56 12.34 -8.27
CA TYR A 260 14.24 12.12 -8.87
C TYR A 260 13.70 13.40 -9.54
N ARG A 261 13.90 14.57 -8.92
CA ARG A 261 13.53 15.87 -9.50
C ARG A 261 14.33 16.15 -10.77
N ARG A 262 15.64 15.84 -10.81
CA ARG A 262 16.48 15.90 -12.03
C ARG A 262 16.00 14.95 -13.13
N MET A 263 15.43 13.82 -12.71
CA MET A 263 14.80 12.85 -13.59
C MET A 263 13.39 13.25 -14.04
N GLY A 264 12.91 14.44 -13.67
CA GLY A 264 11.65 15.02 -14.13
C GLY A 264 10.44 14.73 -13.24
N TRP A 265 10.66 14.31 -11.98
CA TRP A 265 9.56 14.02 -11.06
C TRP A 265 8.65 15.23 -10.79
N PRO A 266 7.30 15.06 -10.74
CA PRO A 266 6.57 13.84 -11.06
C PRO A 266 6.14 13.73 -12.54
N ASP A 267 6.05 14.85 -13.27
CA ASP A 267 5.29 14.93 -14.51
C ASP A 267 6.05 14.44 -15.76
N ALA A 268 7.38 14.57 -15.78
CA ALA A 268 8.25 14.13 -16.86
C ALA A 268 9.22 13.03 -16.39
N PHE A 269 8.79 12.25 -15.40
CA PHE A 269 9.66 11.33 -14.68
C PHE A 269 10.18 10.20 -15.58
N ARG A 270 11.50 10.10 -15.67
CA ARG A 270 12.19 9.05 -16.41
C ARG A 270 12.38 7.83 -15.52
N LYS A 271 11.29 7.07 -15.34
CA LYS A 271 11.24 5.92 -14.43
C LYS A 271 12.38 4.93 -14.62
N GLU A 272 12.66 4.51 -15.85
CA GLU A 272 13.71 3.51 -16.13
C GLU A 272 15.11 4.00 -15.71
N GLU A 273 15.42 5.28 -15.96
CA GLU A 273 16.66 5.92 -15.50
C GLU A 273 16.75 5.95 -13.97
N ALA A 274 15.63 6.20 -13.29
CA ALA A 274 15.56 6.15 -11.84
C ALA A 274 15.73 4.72 -11.29
N GLU A 275 15.13 3.70 -11.91
CA GLU A 275 15.33 2.29 -11.52
C GLU A 275 16.81 1.89 -11.61
N ASP A 276 17.49 2.27 -12.70
CA ASP A 276 18.92 2.01 -12.90
C ASP A 276 19.79 2.78 -11.89
N TRP A 277 19.43 4.03 -11.61
CA TRP A 277 20.13 4.86 -10.63
C TRP A 277 20.00 4.31 -9.21
N VAL A 278 18.79 3.90 -8.79
CA VAL A 278 18.58 3.26 -7.48
C VAL A 278 19.44 1.99 -7.35
N ARG A 279 19.47 1.14 -8.39
CA ARG A 279 20.33 -0.05 -8.41
C ARG A 279 21.82 0.26 -8.38
N MET A 280 22.24 1.34 -9.04
CA MET A 280 23.63 1.80 -9.01
C MET A 280 23.99 2.29 -7.60
N LEU A 281 23.13 3.09 -6.99
CA LEU A 281 23.32 3.62 -5.64
C LEU A 281 23.41 2.50 -4.62
N ASP A 282 22.50 1.53 -4.71
CA ASP A 282 22.51 0.32 -3.90
C ASP A 282 23.84 -0.47 -4.01
N ARG A 283 24.30 -0.76 -5.23
CA ARG A 283 25.62 -1.40 -5.46
C ARG A 283 26.81 -0.58 -4.97
N ALA A 284 26.72 0.75 -5.01
CA ALA A 284 27.78 1.61 -4.48
C ALA A 284 27.90 1.50 -2.95
N CYS A 285 26.85 1.00 -2.30
CA CYS A 285 26.74 0.85 -0.85
C CYS A 285 26.97 -0.60 -0.40
N GLU A 286 26.70 -1.58 -1.28
CA GLU A 286 27.10 -2.98 -1.12
C GLU A 286 28.61 -3.08 -0.82
N GLY A 287 28.94 -3.45 0.42
CA GLY A 287 30.32 -3.60 0.91
C GLY A 287 30.78 -2.57 1.96
N ARG A 288 29.97 -1.54 2.26
CA ARG A 288 30.23 -0.60 3.38
C ARG A 288 29.35 -0.83 4.61
N LEU A 289 28.30 -1.65 4.50
CA LEU A 289 27.29 -1.88 5.55
C LEU A 289 26.84 -3.36 5.53
N GLU A 290 26.55 -3.94 6.70
CA GLU A 290 25.71 -5.14 6.78
C GLU A 290 24.30 -4.73 6.31
N SER A 291 23.91 -5.16 5.11
CA SER A 291 22.57 -5.07 4.48
C SER A 291 21.58 -4.13 5.17
N SER A 292 21.63 -2.85 4.82
CA SER A 292 20.85 -1.82 5.50
C SER A 292 19.74 -1.21 4.62
N TRP A 293 19.53 -1.77 3.43
CA TRP A 293 18.18 -2.01 2.95
C TRP A 293 17.78 -3.40 3.43
N GLU A 294 16.53 -3.61 3.84
CA GLU A 294 16.01 -4.98 3.95
C GLU A 294 16.08 -5.63 2.55
N GLU A 295 17.21 -6.26 2.24
CA GLU A 295 17.32 -7.24 1.18
C GLU A 295 16.50 -8.44 1.63
N GLU A 296 15.21 -8.42 1.30
CA GLU A 296 14.42 -9.63 1.46
C GLU A 296 14.57 -10.52 0.22
N TRP A 297 15.23 -11.64 0.49
CA TRP A 297 15.29 -12.89 -0.25
C TRP A 297 14.12 -13.15 -1.20
N TRP A 298 14.34 -12.96 -2.50
CA TRP A 298 13.40 -13.40 -3.55
C TRP A 298 14.12 -14.06 -4.73
N PHE A 299 14.73 -15.22 -4.48
CA PHE A 299 14.85 -16.25 -5.51
C PHE A 299 13.81 -17.33 -5.21
N LEU A 300 12.83 -17.49 -6.13
CA LEU A 300 11.96 -18.66 -6.47
C LEU A 300 10.48 -18.30 -6.76
#